data_AF-A0A2N6VIC9-F1
#
_entry.id   AF-A0A2N6VIC9-F1
#
_cell.length_a   1.000
_cell.length_b   1.000
_cell.length_c   1.000
_cell.angle_alpha   90.00
_cell.angle_beta   90.00
_cell.angle_gamma   90.00
#
_symmetry.space_group_name_H-M   'P 1'
#
loop_
_entity.id
_entity.type
_entity.pdbx_description
1 polymer ?
#
loop_
_entity_poly.entity_id
_entity_poly.type
_entity_poly.pdbx_seq_one_letter_code
_entity_poly.pdbx_strand_id
1 'polypeptide(L)'
;MDKEVSSPAEAVADIFDGARIAVGGFGVVGIPEYLIRALRDQGAKNLTCVSNNAGTDGRGLGLLLESKQISRMIASYVGENKEFARQY
;
A
#
# COMPACT_ATOMS: atom_id res chain seq x y z
N MET A 1 -26.39 7.56 -4.28
CA MET A 1 -25.26 8.31 -3.70
C MET A 1 -24.09 8.03 -4.60
N ASP A 2 -23.66 9.04 -5.36
CA ASP A 2 -22.48 8.93 -6.19
C ASP A 2 -21.24 9.16 -5.31
N LYS A 3 -20.28 8.25 -5.36
CA LYS A 3 -19.04 8.30 -4.56
C LYS A 3 -17.80 8.33 -5.46
N GLU A 4 -18.01 8.58 -6.75
CA GLU A 4 -16.93 8.84 -7.67
C GLU A 4 -16.26 10.17 -7.32
N VAL A 5 -14.93 10.16 -7.29
CA VAL A 5 -14.09 11.33 -7.03
C VAL A 5 -13.21 11.59 -8.24
N SER A 6 -12.76 12.83 -8.38
CA SER A 6 -12.10 13.30 -9.59
C SER A 6 -10.65 12.85 -9.75
N SER A 7 -10.02 12.36 -8.67
CA SER A 7 -8.61 11.96 -8.70
C SER A 7 -8.24 10.89 -7.65
N PRO A 8 -7.15 10.13 -7.86
CA PRO A 8 -6.59 9.23 -6.86
C PRO A 8 -6.19 9.95 -5.55
N ALA A 9 -5.73 11.20 -5.63
CA ALA A 9 -5.36 11.98 -4.45
C ALA A 9 -6.58 12.30 -3.57
N GLU A 10 -7.70 12.69 -4.19
CA GLU A 10 -8.97 12.89 -3.50
C GLU A 10 -9.49 11.58 -2.87
N ALA A 11 -9.33 10.46 -3.58
CA ALA A 11 -9.77 9.14 -3.12
C ALA A 11 -9.04 8.62 -1.86
N VAL A 12 -7.85 9.12 -1.56
CA VAL A 12 -7.04 8.69 -0.40
C VAL A 12 -6.87 9.79 0.65
N ALA A 13 -7.48 10.97 0.45
CA ALA A 13 -7.21 12.17 1.24
C ALA A 13 -7.54 12.00 2.74
N ASP A 14 -8.55 11.17 3.06
CA ASP A 14 -9.03 10.92 4.41
C ASP A 14 -8.36 9.69 5.09
N ILE A 15 -7.40 9.04 4.43
CA ILE A 15 -6.62 7.97 5.04
C ILE A 15 -5.62 8.59 6.03
N PHE A 16 -5.88 8.37 7.31
CA PHE A 16 -5.10 8.90 8.43
C PHE A 16 -3.99 7.93 8.89
N ASP A 17 -3.02 8.45 9.64
CA ASP A 17 -1.96 7.64 10.25
C ASP A 17 -2.53 6.52 11.13
N GLY A 18 -2.00 5.30 11.00
CA GLY A 18 -2.49 4.15 11.76
C GLY A 18 -3.72 3.47 11.15
N ALA A 19 -4.22 3.93 10.00
CA ALA A 19 -5.32 3.28 9.30
C ALA A 19 -4.99 1.83 8.92
N ARG A 20 -6.04 1.01 8.81
CA ARG A 20 -5.97 -0.38 8.38
C ARG A 20 -6.61 -0.50 7.01
N ILE A 21 -5.84 -0.91 6.01
CA ILE A 21 -6.27 -0.94 4.61
C ILE A 21 -6.13 -2.34 4.02
N ALA A 22 -7.13 -2.75 3.25
CA ALA A 22 -7.09 -3.97 2.44
C ALA A 22 -6.73 -3.60 1.01
N VAL A 23 -5.71 -4.26 0.45
CA VAL A 23 -5.16 -3.93 -0.87
C VAL A 23 -5.20 -5.16 -1.75
N GLY A 24 -5.99 -5.08 -2.82
CA GLY A 24 -6.16 -6.14 -3.80
C GLY A 24 -4.91 -6.38 -4.66
N GLY A 25 -4.91 -7.53 -5.34
CA GLY A 25 -3.85 -7.97 -6.25
C GLY A 25 -3.16 -9.26 -5.83
N PHE A 26 -2.43 -9.87 -6.78
CA PHE A 26 -1.61 -11.06 -6.57
C PHE A 26 -0.23 -10.84 -7.17
N GLY A 27 0.81 -10.83 -6.33
CA GLY A 27 2.14 -10.34 -6.69
C GLY A 27 2.08 -8.86 -7.11
N VAL A 28 2.20 -8.61 -8.42
CA VAL A 28 2.10 -7.27 -9.04
C VAL A 28 0.96 -7.17 -10.05
N VAL A 29 0.09 -8.18 -10.13
CA VAL A 29 -1.04 -8.24 -11.06
C VAL A 29 -2.33 -7.82 -10.35
N GLY A 30 -3.14 -6.98 -11.00
CA GLY A 30 -4.41 -6.51 -10.44
C GLY A 30 -4.28 -5.58 -9.23
N ILE A 31 -3.11 -4.95 -9.06
CA ILE A 31 -2.85 -4.00 -7.97
C ILE A 31 -3.44 -2.62 -8.29
N PRO A 32 -3.93 -1.87 -7.30
CA PRO A 32 -4.44 -0.50 -7.48
C PRO A 32 -3.27 0.51 -7.57
N GLU A 33 -2.48 0.44 -8.65
CA GLU A 33 -1.20 1.15 -8.77
C GLU A 33 -1.32 2.67 -8.57
N TYR A 34 -2.33 3.31 -9.16
CA TYR A 34 -2.52 4.76 -9.03
C TYR A 34 -2.89 5.18 -7.61
N LEU A 35 -3.71 4.39 -6.90
CA LEU A 35 -4.06 4.66 -5.51
C LEU A 35 -2.88 4.43 -4.56
N ILE A 36 -2.04 3.42 -4.83
CA ILE A 36 -0.83 3.17 -4.04
C ILE A 36 0.16 4.33 -4.18
N ARG A 37 0.37 4.85 -5.40
CA ARG A 37 1.20 6.04 -5.64
C ARG A 37 0.62 7.27 -4.95
N ALA A 38 -0.69 7.48 -5.06
CA ALA A 38 -1.37 8.59 -4.40
C ALA A 38 -1.23 8.50 -2.86
N LEU A 39 -1.37 7.32 -2.27
CA LEU A 39 -1.22 7.11 -0.83
C LEU A 39 0.24 7.29 -0.37
N ARG A 40 1.22 6.90 -1.19
CA ARG A 40 2.62 7.23 -0.95
C ARG A 40 2.84 8.74 -0.89
N ASP A 41 2.29 9.47 -1.86
CA ASP A 41 2.47 10.92 -1.97
C ASP A 41 1.67 11.68 -0.90
N GLN A 42 0.50 11.16 -0.50
CA GLN A 42 -0.33 11.69 0.59
C GLN A 42 0.36 11.55 1.96
N GLY A 43 1.15 10.50 2.16
CA GLY A 43 2.15 10.42 3.22
C GLY A 43 1.72 9.79 4.54
N ALA A 44 0.50 9.23 4.65
CA ALA A 44 0.05 8.56 5.86
C ALA A 44 1.04 7.46 6.31
N LYS A 45 1.33 7.45 7.61
CA LYS A 45 2.30 6.57 8.28
C LYS A 45 1.60 5.54 9.17
N ASN A 46 2.40 4.61 9.69
CA ASN A 46 1.96 3.58 10.64
C ASN A 46 0.81 2.68 10.14
N LEU A 47 0.69 2.50 8.83
CA LEU A 47 -0.40 1.76 8.21
C LEU A 47 -0.30 0.27 8.52
N THR A 48 -1.46 -0.36 8.80
CA THR A 48 -1.60 -1.81 8.75
C THR A 48 -2.17 -2.21 7.39
N CYS A 49 -1.40 -2.93 6.60
CA CYS A 49 -1.83 -3.37 5.27
C CYS A 49 -2.18 -4.86 5.28
N VAL A 50 -3.35 -5.20 4.72
CA VAL A 50 -3.81 -6.57 4.50
C VAL A 50 -3.79 -6.85 3.00
N SER A 51 -2.93 -7.76 2.56
CA SER A 51 -2.80 -8.12 1.14
C SER A 51 -2.16 -9.49 1.00
N ASN A 52 -2.36 -10.16 -0.15
CA ASN A 52 -1.71 -11.45 -0.39
C ASN A 52 -0.18 -11.34 -0.34
N ASN A 53 0.38 -10.27 -0.93
CA ASN A 53 1.81 -10.01 -0.99
C ASN A 53 2.17 -8.55 -0.64
N ALA A 54 3.45 -8.31 -0.40
CA ALA A 54 4.01 -6.96 -0.21
C ALA A 54 4.39 -6.26 -1.54
N GLY A 55 4.04 -6.83 -2.69
CA GLY A 55 4.59 -6.40 -3.98
C GLY A 55 6.06 -6.77 -4.12
N THR A 56 6.80 -5.98 -4.89
CA THR A 56 8.25 -6.12 -5.13
C THR A 56 8.92 -4.76 -4.91
N ASP A 57 10.25 -4.69 -4.87
CA ASP A 57 10.96 -3.41 -4.77
C ASP A 57 10.51 -2.47 -5.92
N GLY A 58 10.13 -1.24 -5.60
CA GLY A 58 9.64 -0.22 -6.53
C GLY A 58 8.22 -0.44 -7.08
N ARG A 59 7.48 -1.48 -6.68
CA ARG A 59 6.13 -1.78 -7.22
C ARG A 59 5.13 -2.24 -6.15
N GLY A 60 3.87 -1.83 -6.32
CA GLY A 60 2.81 -2.17 -5.37
C GLY A 60 3.13 -1.65 -3.96
N LEU A 61 2.82 -2.45 -2.93
CA LEU A 61 3.09 -2.07 -1.53
C LEU A 61 4.58 -1.88 -1.22
N GLY A 62 5.50 -2.33 -2.08
CA GLY A 62 6.92 -2.01 -1.98
C GLY A 62 7.21 -0.51 -1.91
N LEU A 63 6.44 0.30 -2.63
CA LEU A 63 6.55 1.76 -2.59
C LEU A 63 6.24 2.35 -1.20
N LEU A 64 5.30 1.74 -0.47
CA LEU A 64 4.93 2.16 0.88
C LEU A 64 5.91 1.62 1.93
N LEU A 65 6.57 0.49 1.66
CA LEU A 65 7.67 -0.01 2.48
C LEU A 65 8.90 0.89 2.35
N GLU A 66 9.30 1.26 1.14
CA GLU A 66 10.43 2.15 0.88
C GLU A 66 10.25 3.52 1.56
N SER A 67 9.04 4.06 1.55
CA SER A 67 8.68 5.31 2.20
C SER A 67 8.38 5.18 3.71
N LYS A 68 8.59 4.00 4.30
CA LYS A 68 8.36 3.70 5.73
C LYS A 68 6.93 4.03 6.21
N GLN A 69 5.94 3.80 5.35
CA GLN A 69 4.53 4.06 5.64
C GLN A 69 3.83 2.87 6.31
N ILE A 70 4.34 1.64 6.15
CA ILE A 70 3.73 0.42 6.68
C ILE A 70 4.42 0.00 8.00
N SER A 71 3.64 -0.06 9.09
CA SER A 71 4.09 -0.59 10.39
C SER A 71 3.76 -2.08 10.58
N ARG A 72 2.77 -2.59 9.85
CA ARG A 72 2.36 -3.99 9.93
C ARG A 72 1.83 -4.50 8.60
N MET A 73 2.31 -5.67 8.19
CA MET A 73 1.74 -6.45 7.10
C MET A 73 0.97 -7.65 7.64
N ILE A 74 -0.19 -7.93 7.07
CA ILE A 74 -0.91 -9.20 7.20
C ILE A 74 -0.98 -9.80 5.79
N ALA A 75 -0.15 -10.82 5.54
CA ALA A 75 0.05 -11.39 4.22
C ALA A 75 0.25 -12.91 4.25
N SER A 76 0.00 -13.56 3.11
CA SER A 76 0.19 -15.01 2.93
C SER A 76 1.57 -15.36 2.39
N TYR A 77 2.21 -14.48 1.61
CA TYR A 77 3.56 -14.68 1.09
C TYR A 77 4.30 -13.35 0.84
N VAL A 78 5.56 -13.25 1.30
CA VAL A 78 6.35 -11.98 1.29
C VAL A 78 7.76 -12.11 0.71
N GLY A 79 8.11 -13.25 0.11
CA GLY A 79 9.51 -13.58 -0.24
C GLY A 79 10.18 -12.71 -1.32
N GLU A 80 9.41 -12.05 -2.18
CA GLU A 80 9.91 -11.35 -3.38
C GLU A 80 10.17 -9.84 -3.15
N ASN A 81 10.31 -9.41 -1.91
CA ASN A 81 10.54 -8.00 -1.56
C ASN A 81 11.71 -7.87 -0.58
N LYS A 82 12.85 -7.36 -1.06
CA LYS A 82 14.08 -7.26 -0.26
C LYS A 82 13.94 -6.21 0.84
N GLU A 83 13.25 -5.11 0.54
CA GLU A 83 13.02 -4.06 1.53
C GLU A 83 12.11 -4.54 2.65
N PHE A 84 11.13 -5.40 2.36
CA PHE A 84 10.33 -6.07 3.39
C PHE A 84 11.21 -6.93 4.29
N ALA A 85 12.01 -7.83 3.71
CA ALA A 85 12.90 -8.73 4.47
C ALA A 85 13.98 -7.98 5.28
N ARG A 86 14.32 -6.75 4.89
CA ARG A 86 15.24 -5.90 5.66
C ARG A 86 14.56 -5.22 6.85
N GLN A 87 13.26 -4.97 6.78
CA GLN A 87 12.49 -4.26 7.80
C GLN A 87 11.88 -5.16 8.88
N TYR A 88 11.68 -6.44 8.58
CA TYR A 88 10.99 -7.43 9.42
C TYR A 88 11.82 -8.70 9.53
#